data_AF-A0A1I7CF39-F1
#
_entry.id   AF-A0A1I7CF39-F1
#
_cell.length_a   1.000
_cell.length_b   1.000
_cell.length_c   1.000
_cell.angle_alpha   90.00
_cell.angle_beta   90.00
_cell.angle_gamma   90.00
#
_symmetry.space_group_name_H-M   'P 1'
#
loop_
_entity.id
_entity.type
_entity.pdbx_description
1 polymer ?
#
loop_
_entity_poly.entity_id
_entity_poly.type
_entity_poly.pdbx_seq_one_letter_code
_entity_poly.pdbx_strand_id
1 'polypeptide(L)'
;MPQFSPQFVTCAIADAMLAGPPEAAAMVERMTLVLGERADWMNGLARKVAKRFGARWDSVDGKELSKVVAENTGFVAAWRGESRPRVVRVLPRPPVQRPPPPWLHDVVLPQLPTLGDLAAWLEVEPDELDWFADRRRVPAQSAATPLHHYSYKAIEKRDGRCRIFEVPKSRLRALQRKVLHGLLDRVADH
;
A
#
# COMPACT_ATOMS: atom_id res chain seq x y z
N MET A 1 15.74 -7.18 16.87
CA MET A 1 14.78 -7.30 15.75
C MET A 1 13.78 -6.15 15.83
N PRO A 2 13.37 -5.54 14.70
CA PRO A 2 12.44 -4.41 14.72
C PRO A 2 11.11 -4.86 15.35
N GLN A 3 10.66 -4.16 16.39
CA GLN A 3 9.36 -4.39 17.00
C GLN A 3 8.31 -3.62 16.22
N PHE A 4 7.38 -4.32 15.56
CA PHE A 4 6.27 -3.66 14.88
C PHE A 4 5.28 -3.06 15.88
N SER A 5 4.75 -1.88 15.55
CA SER A 5 3.70 -1.24 16.34
C SER A 5 2.38 -2.02 16.21
N PRO A 6 1.46 -1.94 17.20
CA PRO A 6 0.15 -2.59 17.11
C PRO A 6 -0.64 -2.10 15.90
N GLN A 7 -0.50 -0.80 15.58
CA GLN A 7 -1.13 -0.17 14.42
C GLN A 7 -0.61 -0.76 13.10
N PHE A 8 0.69 -1.04 12.98
CA PHE A 8 1.23 -1.68 11.80
C PHE A 8 0.64 -3.09 11.60
N VAL A 9 0.58 -3.89 12.67
CA VAL A 9 0.10 -5.28 12.61
C VAL A 9 -1.40 -5.33 12.29
N THR A 10 -2.21 -4.46 12.88
CA THR A 10 -3.65 -4.36 12.59
C THR A 10 -3.93 -3.90 11.16
N CYS A 11 -3.16 -2.95 10.63
CA CYS A 11 -3.23 -2.57 9.21
C CYS A 11 -2.84 -3.74 8.28
N ALA A 12 -1.74 -4.45 8.57
CA ALA A 12 -1.31 -5.58 7.77
C ALA A 12 -2.35 -6.72 7.75
N ILE A 13 -2.99 -7.00 8.88
CA ILE A 13 -4.11 -7.96 8.97
C ILE A 13 -5.29 -7.48 8.12
N ALA A 14 -5.68 -6.20 8.25
CA ALA A 14 -6.80 -5.64 7.51
C ALA A 14 -6.58 -5.70 5.98
N ASP A 15 -5.38 -5.35 5.51
CA ASP A 15 -5.02 -5.44 4.09
C ASP A 15 -5.06 -6.90 3.60
N ALA A 16 -4.54 -7.84 4.40
CA ALA A 16 -4.58 -9.27 4.07
C ALA A 16 -6.01 -9.78 3.96
N MET A 17 -6.89 -9.38 4.87
CA MET A 17 -8.30 -9.74 4.81
C MET A 17 -8.92 -9.20 3.51
N LEU A 18 -8.71 -7.93 3.17
CA LEU A 18 -9.28 -7.27 1.99
C LEU A 18 -8.65 -7.70 0.65
N ALA A 19 -7.53 -8.42 0.66
CA ALA A 19 -6.83 -8.87 -0.55
C ALA A 19 -7.56 -9.98 -1.33
N GLY A 20 -8.76 -10.38 -0.92
CA GLY A 20 -9.57 -11.39 -1.59
C GLY A 20 -11.02 -11.35 -1.11
N PRO A 21 -11.82 -12.38 -1.44
CA PRO A 21 -13.26 -12.38 -1.21
C PRO A 21 -13.64 -12.51 0.28
N PRO A 22 -14.88 -12.14 0.67
CA PRO A 22 -15.31 -11.95 2.05
C PRO A 22 -15.62 -13.25 2.83
N GLU A 23 -15.23 -14.42 2.35
CA GLU A 23 -15.47 -15.66 3.07
C GLU A 23 -14.54 -15.77 4.28
N ALA A 24 -15.12 -16.08 5.44
CA ALA A 24 -14.37 -16.12 6.69
C ALA A 24 -13.19 -17.10 6.64
N ALA A 25 -13.34 -18.26 6.00
CA ALA A 25 -12.24 -19.22 5.84
C ALA A 25 -11.10 -18.63 5.00
N ALA A 26 -11.42 -18.00 3.86
CA ALA A 26 -10.43 -17.39 2.98
C ALA A 26 -9.70 -16.21 3.64
N MET A 27 -10.39 -15.43 4.47
CA MET A 27 -9.75 -14.38 5.29
C MET A 27 -8.74 -14.97 6.27
N VAL A 28 -9.10 -16.06 6.98
CA VAL A 28 -8.18 -16.69 7.94
C VAL A 28 -6.94 -17.23 7.24
N GLU A 29 -7.09 -17.85 6.07
CA GLU A 29 -5.92 -18.29 5.29
C GLU A 29 -5.00 -17.10 4.97
N ARG A 30 -5.54 -15.97 4.49
CA ARG A 30 -4.74 -14.75 4.22
C ARG A 30 -4.11 -14.17 5.49
N MET A 31 -4.79 -14.20 6.63
CA MET A 31 -4.23 -13.79 7.92
C MET A 31 -3.09 -14.69 8.35
N THR A 32 -3.24 -16.00 8.24
CA THR A 32 -2.19 -16.99 8.52
C THR A 32 -0.99 -16.80 7.60
N LEU A 33 -1.21 -16.49 6.32
CA LEU A 33 -0.13 -16.17 5.38
C LEU A 33 0.68 -14.94 5.81
N VAL A 34 0.05 -13.93 6.44
CA VAL A 34 0.70 -12.70 6.92
C VAL A 34 1.35 -12.86 8.28
N LEU A 35 0.74 -13.64 9.17
CA LEU A 35 1.21 -13.82 10.55
C LEU A 35 2.13 -15.04 10.74
N GLY A 36 2.18 -15.94 9.76
CA GLY A 36 3.01 -17.15 9.77
C GLY A 36 2.38 -18.33 10.50
N GLU A 37 1.41 -18.09 11.37
CA GLU A 37 0.70 -19.10 12.13
C GLU A 37 -0.81 -18.80 12.22
N ARG A 38 -1.60 -19.84 12.49
CA ARG A 38 -3.03 -19.71 12.73
C ARG A 38 -3.27 -19.55 14.23
N ALA A 39 -4.08 -18.56 14.60
CA ALA A 39 -4.45 -18.31 16.00
C ALA A 39 -5.97 -18.45 16.20
N ASP A 40 -6.37 -18.86 17.41
CA ASP A 40 -7.77 -19.19 17.73
C ASP A 40 -8.75 -18.02 17.52
N TRP A 41 -8.28 -16.80 17.78
CA TRP A 41 -9.10 -15.59 17.64
C TRP A 41 -9.43 -15.23 16.18
N MET A 42 -8.64 -15.72 15.21
CA MET A 42 -8.79 -15.36 13.80
C MET A 42 -10.14 -15.78 13.23
N ASN A 43 -10.61 -16.99 13.55
CA ASN A 43 -11.89 -17.51 13.07
C ASN A 43 -13.08 -16.68 13.59
N GLY A 44 -13.02 -16.22 14.84
CA GLY A 44 -14.06 -15.36 15.44
C GLY A 44 -14.08 -13.98 14.79
N LEU A 45 -12.89 -13.39 14.60
CA LEU A 45 -12.74 -12.10 13.92
C LEU A 45 -13.24 -12.18 12.47
N ALA A 46 -12.79 -13.16 11.70
CA ALA A 46 -13.17 -13.29 10.28
C ALA A 46 -14.67 -13.46 10.10
N ARG A 47 -15.34 -14.27 10.94
CA ARG A 47 -16.81 -14.39 10.94
C ARG A 47 -17.51 -13.07 11.26
N LYS A 48 -17.01 -12.33 12.26
CA LYS A 48 -17.56 -11.00 12.63
C LYS A 48 -17.42 -10.02 11.47
N VAL A 49 -16.27 -10.00 10.81
CA VAL A 49 -15.98 -9.13 9.67
C VAL A 49 -16.84 -9.51 8.46
N ALA A 50 -16.88 -10.78 8.08
CA ALA A 50 -17.72 -11.28 6.99
C ALA A 50 -19.20 -10.89 7.20
N LYS A 51 -19.73 -11.08 8.42
CA LYS A 51 -21.11 -10.70 8.77
C LYS A 51 -21.33 -9.19 8.69
N ARG A 52 -20.37 -8.38 9.14
CA ARG A 52 -20.51 -6.91 9.21
C ARG A 52 -20.33 -6.23 7.86
N PHE A 53 -19.45 -6.77 7.01
CA PHE A 53 -18.96 -6.09 5.82
C PHE A 53 -19.24 -6.81 4.50
N GLY A 54 -19.64 -8.09 4.52
CA GLY A 54 -19.78 -8.92 3.32
C GLY A 54 -20.66 -8.29 2.23
N ALA A 55 -21.76 -7.65 2.59
CA ALA A 55 -22.67 -6.99 1.65
C ALA A 55 -22.07 -5.76 0.93
N ARG A 56 -21.00 -5.17 1.47
CA ARG A 56 -20.34 -3.97 0.93
C ARG A 56 -18.82 -4.14 0.84
N TRP A 57 -18.37 -5.38 0.64
CA TRP A 57 -16.96 -5.76 0.79
C TRP A 57 -16.00 -4.91 -0.05
N ASP A 58 -16.40 -4.63 -1.29
CA ASP A 58 -15.57 -3.86 -2.23
C ASP A 58 -15.36 -2.40 -1.78
N SER A 59 -16.32 -1.83 -1.05
CA SER A 59 -16.25 -0.44 -0.57
C SER A 59 -15.59 -0.29 0.80
N VAL A 60 -15.19 -1.40 1.46
CA VAL A 60 -14.61 -1.34 2.82
C VAL A 60 -13.26 -0.63 2.77
N ASP A 61 -13.09 0.34 3.67
CA ASP A 61 -11.81 1.04 3.86
C ASP A 61 -10.88 0.25 4.79
N GLY A 62 -9.59 0.19 4.44
CA GLY A 62 -8.59 -0.54 5.22
C GLY A 62 -8.42 0.02 6.64
N LYS A 63 -8.58 1.33 6.85
CA LYS A 63 -8.52 1.93 8.20
C LYS A 63 -9.74 1.58 9.03
N GLU A 64 -10.94 1.51 8.41
CA GLU A 64 -12.15 1.06 9.09
C GLU A 64 -11.96 -0.38 9.59
N LEU A 65 -11.48 -1.28 8.72
CA LEU A 65 -11.24 -2.67 9.11
C LEU A 65 -10.12 -2.81 10.14
N SER A 66 -9.02 -2.06 9.99
CA SER A 66 -7.91 -2.04 10.95
C SER A 66 -8.36 -1.69 12.37
N LYS A 67 -9.28 -0.73 12.52
CA LYS A 67 -9.90 -0.43 13.83
C LYS A 67 -10.66 -1.62 14.41
N VAL A 68 -11.42 -2.34 13.58
CA VAL A 68 -12.14 -3.54 14.01
C VAL A 68 -11.18 -4.66 14.46
N VAL A 69 -10.02 -4.79 13.82
CA VAL A 69 -8.97 -5.71 14.27
C VAL A 69 -8.39 -5.25 15.61
N ALA A 70 -8.07 -3.95 15.76
CA ALA A 70 -7.50 -3.38 16.97
C ALA A 70 -8.43 -3.51 18.20
N GLU A 71 -9.74 -3.45 17.98
CA GLU A 71 -10.77 -3.61 19.01
C GLU A 71 -11.14 -5.08 19.30
N ASN A 72 -10.58 -6.04 18.55
CA ASN A 72 -10.89 -7.44 18.75
C ASN A 72 -10.26 -7.95 20.06
N THR A 73 -11.10 -8.47 20.96
CA THR A 73 -10.65 -8.97 22.28
C THR A 73 -9.59 -10.07 22.17
N GLY A 74 -9.72 -10.97 21.20
CA GLY A 74 -8.73 -12.04 20.97
C GLY A 74 -7.39 -11.52 20.44
N PHE A 75 -7.41 -10.54 19.53
CA PHE A 75 -6.20 -9.83 19.11
C PHE A 75 -5.55 -9.08 20.27
N VAL A 76 -6.33 -8.34 21.07
CA VAL A 76 -5.82 -7.59 22.24
C VAL A 76 -5.20 -8.53 23.27
N ALA A 77 -5.84 -9.67 23.53
CA ALA A 77 -5.31 -10.69 24.43
C ALA A 77 -3.99 -11.27 23.90
N ALA A 78 -3.94 -11.65 22.62
CA ALA A 78 -2.72 -12.14 21.98
C ALA A 78 -1.59 -11.10 22.00
N TRP A 79 -1.91 -9.82 21.77
CA TRP A 79 -0.95 -8.73 21.78
C TRP A 79 -0.32 -8.47 23.16
N ARG A 80 -1.10 -8.65 24.24
CA ARG A 80 -0.68 -8.47 25.63
C ARG A 80 0.00 -9.72 26.22
N GLY A 81 -0.25 -10.89 25.65
CA GLY A 81 0.32 -12.16 26.08
C GLY A 81 1.65 -12.51 25.41
N GLU A 82 2.05 -13.77 25.56
CA GLU A 82 3.31 -14.30 25.01
C GLU A 82 3.23 -14.55 23.50
N SER A 83 2.05 -14.90 22.98
CA SER A 83 1.79 -15.16 21.56
C SER A 83 1.52 -13.87 20.77
N ARG A 84 2.42 -12.88 20.88
CA ARG A 84 2.26 -11.58 20.22
C ARG A 84 2.27 -11.74 18.69
N PRO A 85 1.20 -11.37 17.97
CA PRO A 85 1.16 -11.48 16.51
C PRO A 85 2.29 -10.70 15.84
N ARG A 86 3.00 -11.35 14.92
CA ARG A 86 4.09 -10.74 14.14
C ARG A 86 3.80 -10.87 12.66
N VAL A 87 4.03 -9.78 11.93
CA VAL A 87 3.90 -9.79 10.46
C VAL A 87 5.17 -10.41 9.89
N VAL A 88 5.05 -11.62 9.33
CA VAL A 88 6.15 -12.32 8.63
C VAL A 88 6.13 -12.05 7.12
N ARG A 89 4.96 -11.70 6.59
CA ARG A 89 4.76 -11.32 5.19
C ARG A 89 3.72 -10.22 5.10
N VAL A 90 3.91 -9.29 4.16
CA VAL A 90 2.90 -8.29 3.81
C VAL A 90 2.12 -8.81 2.60
N LEU A 91 0.80 -8.91 2.73
CA LEU A 91 -0.13 -9.23 1.64
C LEU A 91 -1.04 -8.00 1.43
N PRO A 92 -0.64 -7.04 0.58
CA PRO A 92 -1.43 -5.84 0.36
C PRO A 92 -2.71 -6.17 -0.41
N ARG A 93 -3.80 -5.44 -0.13
CA ARG A 93 -4.97 -5.43 -1.01
C ARG A 93 -4.53 -4.99 -2.41
N PRO A 94 -4.89 -5.72 -3.49
CA PRO A 94 -4.67 -5.22 -4.85
C PRO A 94 -5.33 -3.85 -5.02
N PRO A 95 -4.64 -2.85 -5.58
CA PRO A 95 -5.27 -1.58 -5.88
C PRO A 95 -6.38 -1.82 -6.91
N VAL A 96 -7.56 -1.26 -6.63
CA VAL A 96 -8.71 -1.26 -7.54
C VAL A 96 -9.08 0.19 -7.79
N GLN A 97 -9.26 0.56 -9.05
CA GLN A 97 -9.74 1.90 -9.39
C GLN A 97 -11.16 2.07 -8.84
N ARG A 98 -11.33 3.07 -7.97
CA ARG A 98 -12.65 3.48 -7.49
C ARG A 98 -13.32 4.38 -8.52
N PRO A 99 -14.67 4.40 -8.58
CA PRO A 99 -15.37 5.41 -9.35
C PRO A 99 -14.88 6.82 -8.98
N PRO A 100 -14.71 7.73 -9.96
CA PRO A 100 -14.33 9.10 -9.68
C PRO A 100 -15.37 9.74 -8.74
N PRO A 101 -14.95 10.62 -7.81
CA PRO A 101 -15.87 11.41 -7.02
C PRO A 101 -16.69 12.37 -7.92
N PRO A 102 -17.83 12.90 -7.45
CA PRO A 102 -18.73 13.71 -8.28
C PRO A 102 -18.08 14.90 -8.98
N TRP A 103 -17.13 15.56 -8.32
CA TRP A 103 -16.39 16.71 -8.87
C TRP A 103 -15.39 16.35 -10.00
N LEU A 104 -15.18 15.05 -10.25
CA LEU A 104 -14.39 14.53 -11.37
C LEU A 104 -15.24 13.87 -12.46
N HIS A 105 -16.58 13.82 -12.33
CA HIS A 105 -17.43 13.12 -13.30
C HIS A 105 -17.33 13.72 -14.72
N ASP A 106 -17.17 15.04 -14.83
CA ASP A 106 -17.08 15.73 -16.12
C ASP A 106 -15.64 15.80 -16.67
N VAL A 107 -14.65 15.31 -15.91
CA VAL A 107 -13.24 15.29 -16.32
C VAL A 107 -12.93 13.97 -17.02
N VAL A 108 -12.49 14.06 -18.28
CA VAL A 108 -12.07 12.88 -19.06
C VAL A 108 -10.71 12.37 -18.57
N LEU A 109 -10.74 11.42 -17.63
CA LEU A 109 -9.56 10.74 -17.10
C LEU A 109 -9.31 9.40 -17.81
N PRO A 110 -8.04 8.98 -17.98
CA PRO A 110 -7.74 7.64 -18.47
C PRO A 110 -8.31 6.58 -17.52
N GLN A 111 -8.83 5.49 -18.09
CA GLN A 111 -9.30 4.32 -17.33
C GLN A 111 -8.11 3.40 -17.10
N LEU A 112 -7.69 3.27 -15.83
CA LEU A 112 -6.54 2.48 -15.41
C LEU A 112 -6.96 1.50 -14.29
N PRO A 113 -7.90 0.56 -14.57
CA PRO A 113 -8.56 -0.20 -13.53
C PRO A 113 -7.65 -1.20 -12.81
N THR A 114 -6.57 -1.63 -13.47
CA THR A 114 -5.58 -2.56 -12.92
C THR A 114 -4.16 -2.01 -12.99
N LEU A 115 -3.23 -2.66 -12.27
CA LEU A 115 -1.80 -2.37 -12.39
C LEU A 115 -1.27 -2.67 -13.80
N GLY A 116 -1.85 -3.66 -14.50
CA GLY A 116 -1.51 -3.95 -15.88
C GLY A 116 -1.89 -2.80 -16.82
N ASP A 117 -3.08 -2.22 -16.64
CA ASP A 117 -3.52 -1.08 -17.43
C ASP A 117 -2.67 0.16 -17.14
N LEU A 118 -2.28 0.37 -15.88
CA LEU A 118 -1.36 1.44 -15.51
C LEU A 118 0.03 1.24 -16.14
N ALA A 119 0.57 0.02 -16.12
CA ALA A 119 1.87 -0.30 -16.73
C ALA A 119 1.83 -0.10 -18.24
N ALA A 120 0.80 -0.62 -18.92
CA ALA A 120 0.58 -0.44 -20.35
C ALA A 120 0.43 1.04 -20.72
N TRP A 121 -0.36 1.79 -19.95
CA TRP A 121 -0.50 3.23 -20.15
C TRP A 121 0.80 3.99 -19.91
N LEU A 122 1.66 3.54 -19.00
CA LEU A 122 2.98 4.12 -18.76
C LEU A 122 4.06 3.63 -19.75
N GLU A 123 3.74 2.67 -20.63
CA GLU A 123 4.67 2.02 -21.55
C GLU A 123 5.85 1.37 -20.82
N VAL A 124 5.57 0.67 -19.73
CA VAL A 124 6.54 -0.10 -18.94
C VAL A 124 6.00 -1.50 -18.66
N GLU A 125 6.91 -2.42 -18.36
CA GLU A 125 6.49 -3.76 -17.91
C GLU A 125 5.91 -3.70 -16.48
N PRO A 126 4.96 -4.59 -16.12
CA PRO A 126 4.39 -4.62 -14.77
C PRO A 126 5.44 -4.73 -13.65
N ASP A 127 6.50 -5.51 -13.86
CA ASP A 127 7.60 -5.64 -12.90
C ASP A 127 8.43 -4.35 -12.78
N GLU A 128 8.55 -3.58 -13.87
CA GLU A 128 9.19 -2.27 -13.85
C GLU A 128 8.34 -1.21 -13.15
N LEU A 129 7.01 -1.34 -13.17
CA LEU A 129 6.12 -0.45 -12.44
C LEU A 129 6.38 -0.53 -10.93
N ASP A 130 6.50 -1.74 -10.38
CA ASP A 130 6.85 -1.95 -8.98
C ASP A 130 8.24 -1.38 -8.64
N TRP A 131 9.16 -1.44 -9.60
CA TRP A 131 10.47 -0.83 -9.48
C TRP A 131 10.38 0.70 -9.42
N PHE A 132 9.69 1.35 -10.36
CA PHE A 132 9.52 2.81 -10.40
C PHE A 132 8.71 3.37 -9.23
N ALA A 133 7.77 2.60 -8.69
CA ALA A 133 6.95 2.99 -7.55
C ALA A 133 7.74 3.06 -6.22
N ASP A 134 8.96 2.50 -6.16
CA ASP A 134 9.84 2.43 -4.98
C ASP A 134 9.07 2.12 -3.68
N ARG A 135 8.21 1.09 -3.73
CA ARG A 135 7.28 0.76 -2.64
C ARG A 135 7.99 0.40 -1.34
N ARG A 136 9.26 -0.03 -1.42
CA ARG A 136 10.07 -0.46 -0.28
C ARG A 136 10.92 0.64 0.32
N ARG A 137 11.03 1.82 -0.34
CA ARG A 137 11.82 2.99 0.10
C ARG A 137 13.16 2.59 0.70
N VAL A 138 13.86 1.67 0.04
CA VAL A 138 15.12 1.14 0.57
C VAL A 138 16.12 2.30 0.57
N PRO A 139 16.69 2.68 1.74
CA PRO A 139 17.59 3.81 1.81
C PRO A 139 18.74 3.65 0.83
N ALA A 140 19.10 4.73 0.15
CA ALA A 140 20.24 4.72 -0.73
C ALA A 140 21.53 4.51 0.06
N GLN A 141 22.13 3.33 -0.09
CA GLN A 141 23.44 3.03 0.48
C GLN A 141 24.54 3.76 -0.30
N SER A 142 24.33 4.02 -1.59
CA SER A 142 25.19 4.85 -2.43
C SER A 142 24.42 5.46 -3.61
N ALA A 143 24.93 6.57 -4.17
CA ALA A 143 24.37 7.22 -5.36
C ALA A 143 24.45 6.36 -6.64
N ALA A 144 25.35 5.37 -6.66
CA ALA A 144 25.57 4.48 -7.80
C ALA A 144 24.71 3.20 -7.76
N THR A 145 23.92 2.99 -6.70
CA THR A 145 23.16 1.74 -6.58
C THR A 145 22.12 1.66 -7.71
N PRO A 146 22.09 0.58 -8.51
CA PRO A 146 21.16 0.42 -9.64
C PRO A 146 19.69 0.60 -9.25
N LEU A 147 19.37 0.32 -7.97
CA LEU A 147 18.07 0.38 -7.32
C LEU A 147 17.45 1.79 -7.17
N HIS A 148 18.17 2.87 -7.51
CA HIS A 148 17.66 4.23 -7.28
C HIS A 148 17.21 4.95 -8.55
N HIS A 149 16.05 5.60 -8.44
CA HIS A 149 15.46 6.43 -9.49
C HIS A 149 15.88 7.90 -9.44
N TYR A 150 16.60 8.29 -8.39
CA TYR A 150 17.08 9.65 -8.20
C TYR A 150 18.61 9.66 -8.18
N SER A 151 19.18 10.74 -8.69
CA SER A 151 20.59 11.10 -8.54
C SER A 151 20.69 12.20 -7.50
N TYR A 152 21.60 12.01 -6.54
CA TYR A 152 21.81 12.94 -5.44
C TYR A 152 22.97 13.88 -5.77
N LYS A 153 22.75 15.19 -5.66
CA LYS A 153 23.80 16.21 -5.79
C LYS A 153 23.88 17.04 -4.52
N ALA A 154 25.05 17.06 -3.91
CA ALA A 154 25.38 17.94 -2.79
C ALA A 154 25.84 19.30 -3.34
N ILE A 155 25.18 20.37 -2.92
CA ILE A 155 25.60 21.75 -3.23
C ILE A 155 25.89 22.46 -1.91
N GLU A 156 27.11 22.96 -1.78
CA GLU A 156 27.51 23.78 -0.64
C GLU A 156 26.92 25.19 -0.76
N LYS A 157 26.36 25.69 0.34
CA LYS A 157 25.97 27.08 0.50
C LYS A 157 27.18 27.91 0.91
N ARG A 158 27.07 29.23 0.71
CA ARG A 158 28.10 30.22 1.11
C ARG A 158 28.45 30.19 2.61
N ASP A 159 27.59 29.63 3.45
CA ASP A 159 27.76 29.50 4.90
C ASP A 159 28.28 28.12 5.34
N GLY A 160 28.74 27.28 4.39
CA GLY A 160 29.28 25.95 4.67
C GLY A 160 28.23 24.86 4.89
N ARG A 161 26.93 25.17 4.86
CA ARG A 161 25.87 24.15 4.93
C ARG A 161 25.67 23.48 3.57
N CYS A 162 25.38 22.19 3.56
CA CYS A 162 25.11 21.46 2.32
C CYS A 162 23.60 21.30 2.07
N ARG A 163 23.16 21.47 0.81
CA ARG A 163 21.81 21.11 0.35
C ARG A 163 21.92 19.93 -0.62
N ILE A 164 21.18 18.88 -0.33
CA ILE A 164 21.04 17.73 -1.24
C ILE A 164 19.90 18.01 -2.21
N PHE A 165 20.16 17.83 -3.49
CA PHE A 165 19.16 17.82 -4.55
C PHE A 165 18.93 16.40 -5.03
N GLU A 166 17.67 15.98 -5.01
CA GLU A 166 17.22 14.72 -5.59
C GLU A 166 16.73 14.99 -7.00
N VAL A 167 17.48 14.54 -7.99
CA VAL A 167 17.14 14.72 -9.41
C VAL A 167 16.67 13.39 -9.98
N PRO A 168 15.39 13.24 -10.36
CA PRO A 168 14.89 11.99 -10.93
C PRO A 168 15.65 11.65 -12.22
N LYS A 169 15.93 10.36 -12.48
CA LYS A 169 16.57 9.90 -13.72
C LYS A 169 15.63 10.13 -14.91
N SER A 170 16.17 10.12 -16.13
CA SER A 170 15.43 10.46 -17.36
C SER A 170 14.16 9.63 -17.52
N ARG A 171 14.24 8.32 -17.29
CA ARG A 171 13.10 7.39 -17.40
C ARG A 171 12.00 7.70 -16.39
N LEU A 172 12.34 7.89 -15.11
CA LEU A 172 11.37 8.32 -14.08
C LEU A 172 10.76 9.69 -14.42
N ARG A 173 11.55 10.64 -14.91
CA ARG A 173 11.03 11.97 -15.35
C ARG A 173 10.00 11.85 -16.47
N ALA A 174 10.23 10.97 -17.44
CA ALA A 174 9.27 10.75 -18.53
C ALA A 174 7.94 10.20 -18.00
N LEU A 175 8.00 9.18 -17.11
CA LEU A 175 6.82 8.61 -16.46
C LEU A 175 6.06 9.65 -15.64
N GLN A 176 6.78 10.43 -14.80
CA GLN A 176 6.18 11.50 -13.99
C GLN A 176 5.52 12.58 -14.86
N ARG A 177 6.11 12.95 -16.00
CA ARG A 177 5.50 13.89 -16.95
C ARG A 177 4.24 13.32 -17.60
N LYS A 178 4.23 12.03 -17.94
CA LYS A 178 3.04 11.37 -18.48
C LYS A 178 1.91 11.36 -17.46
N VAL A 179 2.21 11.08 -16.19
CA VAL A 179 1.25 11.20 -15.08
C VAL A 179 0.75 12.63 -14.93
N LEU A 180 1.65 13.62 -14.94
CA LEU A 180 1.29 15.03 -14.82
C LEU A 180 0.34 15.46 -15.93
N HIS A 181 0.76 15.38 -17.19
CA HIS A 181 -0.02 15.89 -18.32
C HIS A 181 -1.22 15.00 -18.69
N GLY A 182 -1.13 13.71 -18.41
CA GLY A 182 -2.16 12.73 -18.76
C GLY A 182 -3.25 12.56 -17.72
N LEU A 183 -3.00 12.96 -16.47
CA LEU A 183 -3.93 12.77 -15.36
C LEU A 183 -4.07 14.03 -14.50
N LEU A 184 -2.98 14.53 -13.93
CA LEU A 184 -3.05 15.60 -12.92
C LEU A 184 -3.46 16.95 -13.50
N ASP A 185 -2.92 17.36 -14.66
CA ASP A 185 -3.25 18.63 -15.33
C ASP A 185 -4.72 18.72 -15.77
N ARG A 186 -5.42 17.58 -15.82
CA ARG A 186 -6.85 17.53 -16.17
C ARG A 186 -7.75 17.78 -14.97
N VAL A 187 -7.20 17.66 -13.76
CA VAL A 187 -7.93 17.92 -12.53
C VAL A 187 -7.71 19.38 -12.18
N ALA A 188 -8.80 20.16 -12.05
CA ALA A 188 -8.68 21.57 -11.70
C ALA A 188 -7.96 21.75 -10.35
N ASP A 189 -7.08 22.75 -10.29
CA ASP A 189 -6.47 23.20 -9.05
C ASP A 189 -7.56 23.63 -8.06
N HIS A 190 -7.41 23.22 -6.80
CA HIS A 190 -8.43 23.32 -5.75
C HIS A 190 -8.50 24.72 -5.15
#